data_AF-A0A1Y3NBU3-F1
#
_entry.id   AF-A0A1Y3NBU3-F1
#
_cell.length_a   1.000
_cell.length_b   1.000
_cell.length_c   1.000
_cell.angle_alpha   90.00
_cell.angle_beta   90.00
_cell.angle_gamma   90.00
#
_symmetry.space_group_name_H-M   'P 1'
#
loop_
_entity.id
_entity.type
_entity.pdbx_description
1 polymer ?
#
loop_
_entity_poly.entity_id
_entity_poly.type
_entity_poly.pdbx_seq_one_letter_code
_entity_poly.pdbx_strand_id
1 'polypeptide(L)' 'IQESGYDSKADIWSLGITAFELAKGVPPYYNIHPMKVLFLIPEKEPPVLEGNYSKTFKEFISLCLQKD' A
#
# COMPACT_ATOMS: atom_id res chain seq x y z
N ILE A 1 -12.92 6.11 23.01
CA ILE A 1 -12.52 6.25 21.60
C ILE A 1 -12.38 4.83 21.09
N GLN A 2 -13.28 4.40 20.22
CA GLN A 2 -13.35 3.01 19.79
C GLN A 2 -12.23 2.78 18.78
N GLU A 3 -11.22 1.99 19.13
CA GLU A 3 -10.17 1.49 18.23
C GLU A 3 -10.73 0.45 17.25
N SER A 4 -11.96 0.63 16.76
CA SER A 4 -12.74 -0.38 16.03
C SER A 4 -12.42 -0.45 14.54
N GLY A 5 -11.22 -0.06 14.12
CA GLY A 5 -10.83 -0.08 12.71
C GLY A 5 -9.33 -0.18 12.43
N TYR A 6 -8.49 -0.27 13.47
CA TYR A 6 -7.06 -0.45 13.32
C TYR A 6 -6.67 -1.72 14.08
N ASP A 7 -6.57 -2.82 13.37
CA ASP A 7 -5.93 -4.02 13.87
C ASP A 7 -4.54 -4.15 13.25
N SER A 8 -3.82 -5.23 13.59
CA SER A 8 -2.50 -5.51 13.02
C SER A 8 -2.47 -5.53 11.47
N LYS A 9 -3.61 -5.63 10.77
CA LYS A 9 -3.65 -5.61 9.30
C LYS A 9 -3.31 -4.25 8.73
N ALA A 10 -3.61 -3.17 9.44
CA ALA A 10 -3.23 -1.83 9.00
C ALA A 10 -1.70 -1.62 9.01
N ASP A 11 -0.98 -2.27 9.94
CA ASP A 11 0.48 -2.31 9.93
C ASP A 11 1.01 -3.16 8.76
N ILE A 12 0.34 -4.27 8.43
CA ILE A 12 0.68 -5.09 7.25
C ILE A 12 0.51 -4.29 5.96
N TRP A 13 -0.55 -3.50 5.83
CA TRP A 13 -0.73 -2.59 4.70
C TRP A 13 0.43 -1.59 4.62
N SER A 14 0.76 -0.94 5.73
CA SER A 14 1.87 0.03 5.81
C SER A 14 3.22 -0.61 5.44
N LEU A 15 3.44 -1.86 5.83
CA LEU A 15 4.60 -2.65 5.41
C LEU A 15 4.61 -2.87 3.89
N GLY A 16 3.47 -3.19 3.28
CA GLY A 16 3.34 -3.32 1.82
C GLY A 16 3.69 -2.04 1.07
N ILE A 17 3.21 -0.89 1.55
CA ILE A 17 3.53 0.43 1.00
C ILE A 17 5.02 0.74 1.16
N THR A 18 5.61 0.44 2.33
CA THR A 18 7.04 0.63 2.59
C THR A 18 7.89 -0.24 1.66
N ALA A 19 7.53 -1.51 1.48
CA ALA A 19 8.23 -2.42 0.56
C ALA A 19 8.12 -1.94 -0.90
N PHE A 20 6.96 -1.43 -1.31
CA PHE A 20 6.77 -0.81 -2.62
C PHE A 20 7.68 0.42 -2.79
N GLU A 21 7.71 1.31 -1.79
CA GLU A 21 8.55 2.50 -1.79
C GLU A 21 10.05 2.14 -1.88
N LEU A 22 10.51 1.14 -1.14
CA LEU A 22 11.89 0.66 -1.24
C LEU A 22 12.23 0.15 -2.66
N ALA A 23 11.25 -0.39 -3.38
CA ALA A 23 11.44 -0.88 -4.74
C ALA A 23 11.46 0.25 -5.79
N LYS A 24 10.68 1.31 -5.58
CA LYS A 24 10.44 2.40 -6.55
C LYS A 24 11.15 3.71 -6.20
N GLY A 25 11.67 3.83 -4.99
CA GLY A 25 12.22 5.06 -4.41
C GLY A 25 11.16 6.07 -3.92
N VAL A 26 9.88 5.81 -4.17
CA VAL A 26 8.76 6.67 -3.78
C VAL A 26 7.51 5.83 -3.52
N PRO A 27 6.62 6.25 -2.59
CA PRO A 27 5.37 5.55 -2.36
C PRO A 27 4.37 5.82 -3.50
N PRO A 28 3.31 5.02 -3.60
CA PRO A 28 2.17 5.33 -4.45
C PRO A 28 1.63 6.73 -4.12
N TYR A 29 1.23 7.50 -5.15
CA TYR A 29 0.65 8.83 -5.01
C TYR A 29 1.55 9.91 -4.36
N TYR A 30 2.88 9.74 -4.34
CA TYR A 30 3.82 10.71 -3.74
C TYR A 30 3.69 12.16 -4.26
N ASN A 31 3.16 12.33 -5.48
CA ASN A 31 2.96 13.62 -6.14
C ASN A 31 1.54 14.20 -5.98
N ILE A 32 0.68 13.53 -5.21
CA ILE A 32 -0.69 13.96 -4.94
C ILE A 32 -0.75 14.64 -3.58
N HIS A 33 -1.51 15.73 -3.49
CA HIS A 33 -1.74 16.43 -2.21
C HIS A 33 -2.29 15.46 -1.14
N PRO A 34 -1.72 15.40 0.08
CA PRO A 34 -2.05 14.39 1.08
C PRO A 34 -3.55 14.25 1.37
N MET A 35 -4.29 15.37 1.45
CA MET A 35 -5.74 15.35 1.66
C MET A 35 -6.52 14.59 0.57
N LYS A 36 -6.05 14.60 -0.68
CA LYS A 36 -6.69 13.83 -1.77
C LYS A 36 -6.40 12.33 -1.65
N VAL A 37 -5.22 11.97 -1.16
CA VAL A 37 -4.80 10.56 -0.99
C VAL A 37 -5.73 9.82 -0.02
N LEU A 38 -6.22 10.50 1.01
CA LEU A 38 -7.19 9.95 1.98
C LEU A 38 -8.48 9.42 1.32
N PHE A 39 -8.91 10.02 0.22
CA PHE A 39 -10.08 9.55 -0.54
C PHE A 39 -9.69 8.53 -1.61
N LEU A 40 -8.51 8.68 -2.22
CA LEU A 40 -8.06 7.79 -3.30
C LEU A 40 -7.75 6.37 -2.82
N ILE A 41 -7.14 6.20 -1.64
CA ILE A 41 -6.79 4.88 -1.08
C ILE A 41 -8.04 3.97 -0.93
N PRO A 42 -9.13 4.41 -0.26
CA PRO A 42 -10.31 3.56 -0.14
C PRO A 42 -11.06 3.37 -1.47
N GLU A 43 -11.04 4.34 -2.40
CA GLU A 43 -11.78 4.26 -3.67
C GLU A 43 -11.08 3.45 -4.77
N LYS A 44 -9.75 3.54 -4.88
CA LYS A 44 -8.98 2.96 -6.00
C LYS A 44 -8.43 1.59 -5.67
N GLU A 45 -8.33 0.71 -6.65
CA GLU A 45 -7.66 -0.59 -6.48
C GLU A 45 -6.26 -0.44 -5.85
N PRO A 46 -5.82 -1.40 -5.02
CA PRO A 46 -4.50 -1.37 -4.43
C PRO A 46 -3.38 -1.25 -5.48
N PRO A 47 -2.27 -0.55 -5.16
CA PRO A 47 -1.17 -0.40 -6.10
C PRO A 47 -0.46 -1.74 -6.34
N VAL A 48 -0.10 -1.99 -7.60
CA VAL A 48 0.60 -3.22 -8.03
C VAL A 48 2.04 -2.89 -8.39
N LEU A 49 2.99 -3.70 -7.93
CA LEU A 49 4.40 -3.53 -8.28
C LEU A 49 4.70 -4.05 -9.70
N GLU A 50 4.74 -3.14 -10.67
CA GLU A 50 5.12 -3.42 -12.05
C GLU A 50 6.63 -3.34 -12.29
N GLY A 51 7.13 -4.06 -13.30
CA GLY A 51 8.54 -4.03 -13.73
C GLY A 51 9.29 -5.34 -13.49
N ASN A 52 10.62 -5.31 -13.62
CA ASN A 52 11.47 -6.50 -13.51
C ASN A 52 11.88 -6.78 -12.05
N TYR A 53 10.92 -7.19 -11.23
CA TYR A 53 11.14 -7.67 -9.87
C TYR A 53 10.80 -9.16 -9.77
N SER A 54 11.35 -9.84 -8.77
CA SER A 54 11.06 -11.25 -8.55
C SER A 54 9.57 -11.48 -8.34
N LYS A 55 9.07 -12.61 -8.86
CA LYS A 55 7.66 -13.01 -8.72
C LYS A 55 7.24 -13.01 -7.25
N THR A 56 8.06 -13.60 -6.38
CA THR A 56 7.83 -13.68 -4.93
C THR A 56 7.69 -12.30 -4.27
N PHE A 57 8.47 -11.31 -4.70
CA PHE A 57 8.38 -9.97 -4.12
C PHE A 57 7.12 -9.23 -4.56
N LYS A 58 6.71 -9.38 -5.82
CA LYS A 58 5.42 -8.87 -6.30
C LYS A 58 4.25 -9.52 -5.57
N GLU A 59 4.31 -10.83 -5.36
CA GLU A 59 3.30 -11.58 -4.59
C GLU A 59 3.26 -11.12 -3.14
N PHE A 60 4.40 -10.93 -2.49
CA PHE A 60 4.48 -10.39 -1.12
C PHE A 60 3.76 -9.03 -1.01
N ILE A 61 4.08 -8.07 -1.89
CA ILE A 61 3.41 -6.77 -1.89
C ILE A 61 1.91 -6.90 -2.13
N SER A 62 1.50 -7.76 -3.08
CA SER A 62 0.08 -7.98 -3.36
C SER A 62 -0.68 -8.58 -2.18
N LEU A 63 -0.03 -9.41 -1.36
CA LEU A 63 -0.62 -9.98 -0.15
C LEU A 63 -0.70 -8.96 1.00
N CYS A 64 0.25 -8.03 1.08
CA CYS A 64 0.19 -6.94 2.04
C CYS A 64 -0.90 -5.90 1.68
N LEU A 65 -1.12 -5.66 0.39
CA LEU A 65 -2.00 -4.60 -0.12
C LEU A 65 -3.38 -5.14 -0.51
N GLN A 66 -4.12 -5.63 0.48
CA GLN A 66 -5.50 -6.10 0.34
C GLN A 66 -6.46 -5.22 1.13
N LYS A 67 -7.66 -4.97 0.61
CA LYS A 67 -8.68 -4.08 1.21
C LYS A 67 -9.67 -4.80 2.14
N ASP A 68 -9.31 -5.97 2.65
CA ASP A 68 -10.15 -6.75 3.56
C ASP A 68 -10.29 -6.10 4.94
#